data_AF-A0A9D9E6J2-F1
#
_entry.id   AF-A0A9D9E6J2-F1
#
_cell.length_a   1.000
_cell.length_b   1.000
_cell.length_c   1.000
_cell.angle_alpha   90.00
_cell.angle_beta   90.00
_cell.angle_gamma   90.00
#
_symmetry.space_group_name_H-M   'P 1'
#
loop_
_entity.id
_entity.type
_entity.pdbx_description
1 polymer ?
#
loop_
_entity_poly.entity_id
_entity_poly.type
_entity_poly.pdbx_seq_one_letter_code
_entity_poly.pdbx_strand_id
1 'polypeptide(L)'
;VVGLLIPESWTSALGISNELYHHAALLLGGIFGSMFTIGAYILCIRRLFNKRVRKTSSAGDTFIIIALTIVITMGMLSSFVAGPSNPSFNYRLTIAPWLRQLFIFQPNWHLMLGIPLFYKIHVIVGMFIFAVFPYTRLVHALVLPLQYFTRRYVVYRRRPRID
;
A
#
# COMPACT_ATOMS: atom_id res chain seq x y z
N VAL A 1 7.10 2.76 0.84
CA VAL A 1 7.91 1.83 1.68
C VAL A 1 9.25 2.46 2.05
N VAL A 2 10.12 2.78 1.08
CA VAL A 2 11.41 3.46 1.33
C VAL A 2 11.24 4.72 2.20
N GLY A 3 10.32 5.62 1.85
CA GLY A 3 10.15 6.89 2.58
C GLY A 3 9.50 6.86 3.94
N LEU A 4 9.02 5.70 4.39
CA LEU A 4 8.37 5.56 5.70
C LEU A 4 9.19 4.71 6.65
N LEU A 5 9.85 3.67 6.14
CA LEU A 5 10.63 2.75 6.96
C LEU A 5 12.10 3.15 7.07
N ILE A 6 12.69 3.76 6.04
CA ILE A 6 14.09 4.21 6.09
C ILE A 6 14.15 5.60 6.72
N PRO A 7 14.93 5.79 7.80
CA PRO A 7 15.10 7.10 8.44
C PRO A 7 15.64 8.15 7.48
N GLU A 8 15.20 9.39 7.64
CA GLU A 8 15.74 10.52 6.87
C GLU A 8 17.25 10.68 7.04
N SER A 9 17.77 10.52 8.26
CA SER A 9 19.21 10.58 8.54
C SER A 9 20.04 9.63 7.70
N TRP A 10 19.51 8.45 7.35
CA TRP A 10 20.22 7.48 6.52
C TRP A 10 20.30 7.95 5.07
N THR A 11 19.19 8.46 4.52
CA THR A 11 19.19 9.01 3.16
C THR A 11 20.06 10.26 3.05
N SER A 12 20.05 11.11 4.07
CA SER A 12 20.89 12.31 4.12
C SER A 12 22.37 11.96 4.24
N ALA A 13 22.73 10.91 4.99
CA ALA A 13 24.12 10.42 5.08
C ALA A 13 24.66 9.90 3.73
N LEU A 14 23.78 9.42 2.85
CA LEU A 14 24.11 9.04 1.46
C LEU A 14 24.12 10.23 0.48
N GLY A 15 23.96 11.47 0.97
CA GLY A 15 23.93 12.68 0.16
C GLY A 15 22.62 12.92 -0.58
N ILE A 16 21.54 12.17 -0.29
CA ILE A 16 20.23 12.35 -0.92
C ILE A 16 19.51 13.50 -0.21
N SER A 17 19.35 14.63 -0.90
CA SER A 17 18.59 15.77 -0.38
C SER A 17 17.11 15.45 -0.24
N ASN A 18 16.42 16.15 0.67
CA ASN A 18 14.97 16.01 0.84
C ASN A 18 14.19 16.35 -0.43
N GLU A 19 14.67 17.34 -1.18
CA GLU A 19 14.10 17.76 -2.45
C GLU A 19 14.23 16.65 -3.51
N LEU A 20 15.44 16.10 -3.68
CA LEU A 20 15.70 15.00 -4.63
C LEU A 20 14.86 13.78 -4.28
N TYR A 21 14.78 13.44 -2.99
CA TYR A 21 13.95 12.35 -2.49
C TYR A 21 12.47 12.60 -2.83
N HIS A 22 11.96 13.81 -2.57
CA HIS A 22 10.58 14.18 -2.83
C HIS A 22 10.24 14.13 -4.31
N HIS A 23 11.10 14.66 -5.18
CA HIS A 23 10.89 14.62 -6.64
C HIS A 23 10.92 13.19 -7.18
N ALA A 24 11.89 12.38 -6.76
CA ALA A 24 11.95 10.97 -7.16
C ALA A 24 10.71 10.20 -6.71
N ALA A 25 10.25 10.44 -5.47
CA ALA A 25 9.05 9.83 -4.94
C ALA A 25 7.79 10.28 -5.70
N LEU A 26 7.67 11.57 -6.04
CA LEU A 26 6.54 12.10 -6.78
C LEU A 26 6.50 11.59 -8.23
N LEU A 27 7.65 11.50 -8.89
CA LEU A 27 7.75 11.05 -10.27
C LEU A 27 7.46 9.55 -10.40
N LEU A 28 8.23 8.71 -9.70
CA LEU A 28 8.04 7.25 -9.77
C LEU A 28 6.71 6.84 -9.15
N GLY A 29 6.39 7.39 -7.97
CA GLY A 29 5.12 7.14 -7.29
C GLY A 29 3.93 7.64 -8.10
N GLY A 30 4.07 8.76 -8.81
CA GLY A 30 3.05 9.29 -9.70
C GLY A 30 2.74 8.39 -10.88
N ILE A 31 3.79 7.93 -11.58
CA ILE A 31 3.64 7.02 -12.73
C ILE A 31 2.99 5.72 -12.29
N PHE A 32 3.59 4.99 -11.35
CA PHE A 32 3.06 3.68 -10.93
C PHE A 32 1.74 3.81 -10.18
N GLY A 33 1.56 4.89 -9.41
CA GLY A 33 0.32 5.18 -8.69
C GLY A 33 -0.85 5.48 -9.64
N SER A 34 -0.61 6.22 -10.73
CA SER A 34 -1.65 6.47 -11.75
C SER A 34 -2.04 5.19 -12.48
N MET A 35 -1.07 4.38 -12.89
CA MET A 35 -1.31 3.07 -13.51
C MET A 35 -2.13 2.16 -12.58
N PHE A 36 -1.75 2.08 -11.31
CA PHE A 36 -2.48 1.29 -10.32
C PHE A 36 -3.90 1.83 -10.08
N THR A 37 -4.05 3.15 -10.02
CA THR A 37 -5.36 3.80 -9.85
C THR A 37 -6.30 3.43 -10.99
N ILE A 38 -5.85 3.58 -12.24
CA ILE A 38 -6.63 3.22 -13.43
C ILE A 38 -7.04 1.74 -13.37
N GLY A 39 -6.08 0.84 -13.10
CA GLY A 39 -6.36 -0.58 -12.97
C GLY A 39 -7.36 -0.90 -11.85
N ALA A 40 -7.23 -0.25 -10.70
CA ALA A 40 -8.14 -0.42 -9.57
C ALA A 40 -9.56 0.03 -9.93
N TYR A 41 -9.74 1.17 -10.59
CA TYR A 41 -11.05 1.63 -11.05
C TYR A 41 -11.68 0.67 -12.07
N ILE A 42 -10.91 0.22 -13.08
CA ILE A 42 -11.39 -0.75 -14.08
C ILE A 42 -11.88 -2.03 -13.41
N LEU A 43 -11.09 -2.59 -12.49
CA LEU A 43 -11.45 -3.81 -11.78
C LEU A 43 -12.61 -3.62 -10.79
N CYS A 44 -12.69 -2.47 -10.14
CA CYS A 44 -13.81 -2.11 -9.27
C CYS A 44 -15.11 -2.02 -10.07
N ILE A 45 -15.14 -1.26 -11.16
CA ILE A 45 -16.28 -1.14 -12.07
C ILE A 45 -16.68 -2.53 -12.60
N ARG A 46 -15.71 -3.33 -13.07
CA ARG A 46 -15.97 -4.70 -13.52
C ARG A 46 -16.63 -5.53 -12.44
N ARG A 47 -16.19 -5.46 -11.19
CA ARG A 47 -16.75 -6.27 -10.09
C ARG A 47 -18.15 -5.82 -9.67
N LEU A 48 -18.41 -4.51 -9.68
CA LEU A 48 -19.68 -3.95 -9.24
C LEU A 48 -20.80 -4.09 -10.29
N PHE A 49 -20.47 -3.90 -11.56
CA PHE A 49 -21.47 -3.77 -12.63
C PHE A 49 -21.59 -5.00 -13.53
N ASN A 50 -20.55 -5.84 -13.65
CA ASN A 50 -20.65 -7.04 -14.47
C ASN A 50 -21.43 -8.15 -13.73
N LYS A 51 -22.64 -8.45 -14.20
CA LYS A 51 -23.55 -9.46 -13.62
C LYS A 51 -22.88 -10.83 -13.39
N ARG A 52 -22.03 -11.28 -14.33
CA ARG A 52 -21.37 -12.59 -14.23
C ARG A 52 -20.34 -12.61 -13.11
N VAL A 53 -19.52 -11.55 -13.00
CA VAL A 53 -18.48 -11.43 -11.97
C VAL A 53 -19.11 -11.23 -10.59
N ARG A 54 -20.15 -10.41 -10.49
CA ARG A 54 -20.83 -10.12 -9.22
C ARG A 54 -21.50 -11.37 -8.64
N LYS A 55 -22.12 -12.21 -9.48
CA LYS A 55 -22.78 -13.46 -9.06
C LYS A 55 -21.81 -14.47 -8.42
N THR A 56 -20.53 -14.45 -8.81
CA THR A 56 -19.49 -15.35 -8.30
C THR A 56 -18.53 -14.68 -7.31
N SER A 57 -18.78 -13.41 -6.95
CA SER A 57 -17.97 -12.66 -5.98
C SER A 57 -18.52 -12.82 -4.57
N SER A 58 -17.65 -12.97 -3.60
CA SER A 58 -18.03 -12.85 -2.19
C SER A 58 -18.15 -11.37 -1.78
N ALA A 59 -18.79 -11.11 -0.63
CA ALA A 59 -18.86 -9.77 -0.06
C ALA A 59 -17.46 -9.19 0.23
N GLY A 60 -16.56 -10.01 0.77
CA GLY A 60 -15.17 -9.63 1.07
C GLY A 60 -14.40 -9.17 -0.17
N ASP A 61 -14.69 -9.76 -1.32
CA ASP A 61 -14.05 -9.41 -2.59
C ASP A 61 -14.46 -8.03 -3.12
N THR A 62 -15.74 -7.72 -2.96
CA THR A 62 -16.31 -6.44 -3.35
C THR A 62 -15.85 -5.37 -2.37
N PHE A 63 -15.88 -5.67 -1.08
CA PHE A 63 -15.39 -4.78 -0.05
C PHE A 63 -13.91 -4.43 -0.26
N ILE A 64 -13.05 -5.43 -0.48
CA ILE A 64 -11.61 -5.16 -0.57
C ILE A 64 -11.21 -4.41 -1.84
N ILE A 65 -11.88 -4.65 -2.98
CA ILE A 65 -11.58 -3.87 -4.19
C ILE A 65 -12.01 -2.41 -4.01
N ILE A 66 -13.14 -2.15 -3.34
CA ILE A 66 -13.58 -0.78 -3.02
C ILE A 66 -12.57 -0.13 -2.08
N ALA A 67 -12.18 -0.80 -1.00
CA ALA A 67 -11.21 -0.27 -0.05
C ALA A 67 -9.86 0.03 -0.72
N LEU A 68 -9.38 -0.86 -1.59
CA LEU A 68 -8.17 -0.65 -2.40
C LEU A 68 -8.29 0.55 -3.34
N THR A 69 -9.44 0.72 -4.00
CA THR A 69 -9.70 1.89 -4.84
C THR A 69 -9.71 3.18 -4.02
N ILE A 70 -10.35 3.18 -2.84
CA ILE A 70 -10.38 4.35 -1.95
C ILE A 70 -8.97 4.69 -1.46
N VAL A 71 -8.20 3.72 -0.97
CA VAL A 71 -6.88 3.98 -0.40
C VAL A 71 -5.92 4.52 -1.45
N ILE A 72 -5.93 3.98 -2.69
CA ILE A 72 -5.06 4.53 -3.74
C ILE A 72 -5.50 5.93 -4.15
N THR A 73 -6.80 6.19 -4.31
CA THR A 73 -7.28 7.54 -4.64
C THR A 73 -6.88 8.55 -3.57
N MET A 74 -7.00 8.20 -2.28
CA MET A 74 -6.54 9.05 -1.18
C MET A 74 -5.02 9.23 -1.19
N GLY A 75 -4.25 8.21 -1.58
CA GLY A 75 -2.80 8.31 -1.73
C GLY A 75 -2.41 9.27 -2.86
N MET A 76 -3.07 9.16 -4.02
CA MET A 76 -2.85 10.07 -5.15
C MET A 76 -3.25 11.51 -4.80
N LEU A 77 -4.40 11.71 -4.16
CA LEU A 77 -4.81 13.03 -3.68
C LEU A 77 -3.83 13.59 -2.65
N SER A 78 -3.26 12.75 -1.79
CA SER A 78 -2.24 13.19 -0.83
C SER A 78 -0.99 13.72 -1.55
N SER A 79 -0.52 13.02 -2.59
CA SER A 79 0.67 13.43 -3.35
C SER A 79 0.42 14.64 -4.26
N PHE A 80 -0.70 14.67 -4.98
CA PHE A 80 -0.95 15.66 -6.05
C PHE A 80 -1.82 16.85 -5.62
N VAL A 81 -2.54 16.74 -4.50
CA VAL A 81 -3.39 17.83 -3.99
C VAL A 81 -2.90 18.29 -2.62
N ALA A 82 -2.79 17.38 -1.65
CA ALA A 82 -2.43 17.74 -0.28
C ALA A 82 -0.99 18.23 -0.15
N GLY A 83 -0.05 17.61 -0.89
CA GLY A 83 1.36 18.01 -0.92
C GLY A 83 1.54 19.43 -1.46
N PRO A 84 1.10 19.74 -2.69
CA PRO A 84 1.21 21.08 -3.25
C PRO A 84 0.45 22.16 -2.47
N SER A 85 -0.69 21.81 -1.84
CA SER A 85 -1.43 22.75 -0.98
C SER A 85 -0.81 22.97 0.40
N ASN A 86 0.14 22.13 0.81
CA ASN A 86 0.86 22.25 2.08
C ASN A 86 2.38 22.09 1.86
N PRO A 87 3.07 23.05 1.21
CA PRO A 87 4.48 22.90 0.86
C PRO A 87 5.42 22.70 2.06
N SER A 88 5.04 23.19 3.24
CA SER A 88 5.79 23.03 4.49
C SER A 88 5.59 21.65 5.14
N PHE A 89 4.61 20.87 4.70
CA PHE A 89 4.31 19.57 5.29
C PHE A 89 5.26 18.49 4.79
N ASN A 90 6.11 17.99 5.70
CA ASN A 90 6.97 16.85 5.44
C ASN A 90 6.47 15.59 6.18
N TYR A 91 5.90 14.65 5.42
CA TYR A 91 5.42 13.37 5.97
C TYR A 91 6.53 12.50 6.58
N ARG A 92 7.80 12.74 6.24
CA ARG A 92 8.96 11.99 6.76
C ARG A 92 9.31 12.35 8.19
N LEU A 93 8.84 13.52 8.67
CA LEU A 93 9.04 14.00 10.04
C LEU A 93 7.86 13.67 10.97
N THR A 94 6.73 13.24 10.42
CA THR A 94 5.48 13.02 11.17
C THR A 94 4.97 11.59 10.99
N ILE A 95 4.46 11.25 9.80
CA ILE A 95 3.88 9.93 9.49
C ILE A 95 4.92 8.83 9.55
N ALA A 96 6.10 9.04 8.97
CA ALA A 96 7.17 8.03 8.94
C ALA A 96 7.64 7.61 10.35
N PRO A 97 8.00 8.52 11.28
CA PRO A 97 8.35 8.12 12.65
C PRO A 97 7.16 7.50 13.40
N TRP A 98 5.93 8.02 13.23
CA TRP A 98 4.74 7.42 13.83
C TRP A 98 4.52 5.97 13.40
N LEU A 99 4.65 5.68 12.10
CA LEU A 99 4.53 4.31 11.57
C LEU A 99 5.61 3.39 12.15
N ARG A 100 6.87 3.85 12.21
CA ARG A 100 7.97 3.06 12.76
C ARG A 100 7.77 2.74 14.25
N GLN A 101 7.21 3.68 15.00
CA GLN A 101 6.88 3.51 16.41
C GLN A 101 5.83 2.42 16.69
N LEU A 102 4.97 2.09 15.71
CA LEU A 102 4.03 0.97 15.85
C LEU A 102 4.76 -0.37 16.01
N PHE A 103 5.89 -0.57 15.32
CA PHE A 103 6.65 -1.82 15.38
C PHE A 103 7.40 -2.02 16.70
N ILE A 104 7.69 -0.93 17.41
CA ILE A 104 8.31 -0.96 18.75
C ILE A 104 7.28 -0.72 19.87
N PHE A 105 5.99 -0.75 19.54
CA PHE A 105 4.87 -0.58 20.48
C PHE A 105 4.92 0.72 21.31
N GLN A 106 5.45 1.81 20.75
CA GLN A 106 5.51 3.13 21.41
C GLN A 106 4.97 4.25 20.50
N PRO A 107 3.73 4.17 19.97
CA PRO A 107 3.19 5.16 19.05
C PRO A 107 2.94 6.51 19.74
N ASN A 108 3.59 7.56 19.25
CA ASN A 108 3.29 8.93 19.66
C ASN A 108 2.18 9.54 18.80
N TRP A 109 0.96 9.63 19.35
CA TRP A 109 -0.20 10.19 18.67
C TRP A 109 -0.07 11.67 18.31
N HIS A 110 0.78 12.44 19.00
CA HIS A 110 1.00 13.87 18.71
C HIS A 110 1.54 14.09 17.29
N LEU A 111 2.29 13.13 16.74
CA LEU A 111 2.80 13.16 15.37
C LEU A 111 1.68 13.18 14.32
N MET A 112 0.44 12.81 14.70
CA MET A 112 -0.70 12.71 13.79
C MET A 112 -1.64 13.93 13.81
N LEU A 113 -1.45 14.89 14.73
CA LEU A 113 -2.36 16.02 14.93
C LEU A 113 -2.45 16.95 13.70
N GLY A 114 -1.30 17.41 13.21
CA GLY A 114 -1.20 18.42 12.14
C GLY A 114 -1.24 17.87 10.72
N ILE A 115 -1.51 16.57 10.53
CA ILE A 115 -1.47 15.96 9.20
C ILE A 115 -2.67 16.41 8.35
N PRO A 116 -2.48 16.76 7.07
CA PRO A 116 -3.58 17.10 6.17
C PRO A 116 -4.59 15.95 6.01
N LEU A 117 -5.85 16.30 5.74
CA LEU A 117 -6.96 15.36 5.77
C LEU A 117 -6.77 14.13 4.87
N PHE A 118 -6.30 14.30 3.64
CA PHE A 118 -6.13 13.20 2.69
C PHE A 118 -5.14 12.14 3.19
N TYR A 119 -4.03 12.57 3.82
CA TYR A 119 -3.06 11.66 4.42
C TYR A 119 -3.67 10.91 5.62
N LYS A 120 -4.48 11.59 6.45
CA LYS A 120 -5.19 10.95 7.58
C LYS A 120 -6.13 9.85 7.10
N ILE A 121 -6.97 10.14 6.10
CA ILE A 121 -7.90 9.17 5.52
C ILE A 121 -7.12 7.99 4.89
N HIS A 122 -6.06 8.27 4.13
CA HIS A 122 -5.21 7.24 3.54
C HIS A 122 -4.64 6.28 4.60
N VAL A 123 -4.10 6.82 5.71
CA VAL A 123 -3.57 6.01 6.81
C VAL A 123 -4.67 5.18 7.47
N ILE A 124 -5.84 5.76 7.78
CA ILE A 124 -6.94 5.04 8.42
C ILE A 124 -7.42 3.87 7.53
N VAL A 125 -7.66 4.14 6.25
CA VAL A 125 -8.10 3.09 5.30
C VAL A 125 -7.00 2.04 5.13
N GLY A 126 -5.73 2.45 5.06
CA GLY A 126 -4.59 1.53 4.99
C GLY A 126 -4.49 0.60 6.20
N MET A 127 -4.65 1.13 7.42
CA MET A 127 -4.67 0.34 8.65
C MET A 127 -5.86 -0.63 8.67
N PHE A 128 -7.03 -0.19 8.19
CA PHE A 128 -8.20 -1.05 8.09
C PHE A 128 -8.00 -2.19 7.09
N ILE A 129 -7.39 -1.92 5.93
CA ILE A 129 -7.00 -2.95 4.95
C ILE A 129 -6.03 -3.95 5.57
N PHE A 130 -5.07 -3.49 6.38
CA PHE A 130 -4.15 -4.35 7.11
C PHE A 130 -4.88 -5.26 8.12
N ALA A 131 -5.86 -4.72 8.85
CA ALA A 131 -6.63 -5.49 9.82
C ALA A 131 -7.47 -6.61 9.17
N VAL A 132 -8.06 -6.34 8.00
CA VAL A 132 -8.86 -7.33 7.24
C VAL A 132 -8.01 -8.22 6.32
N PHE A 133 -6.72 -7.91 6.16
CA PHE A 133 -5.80 -8.61 5.26
C PHE A 133 -5.88 -10.14 5.35
N PRO A 134 -5.79 -10.79 6.54
CA PRO A 134 -5.77 -12.26 6.63
C PRO A 134 -7.12 -12.91 6.31
N TYR A 135 -8.21 -12.12 6.30
CA TYR A 135 -9.58 -12.60 6.07
C TYR A 135 -10.08 -12.35 4.64
N THR A 136 -9.23 -11.77 3.77
CA THR A 136 -9.59 -11.44 2.40
C THR A 136 -8.68 -12.16 1.42
N ARG A 137 -9.01 -12.05 0.12
CA ARG A 137 -8.15 -12.57 -0.94
C ARG A 137 -6.76 -11.94 -0.95
N LEU A 138 -6.48 -10.84 -0.24
CA LEU A 138 -5.16 -10.20 -0.20
C LEU A 138 -4.03 -11.12 0.25
N VAL A 139 -4.33 -12.20 0.99
CA VAL A 139 -3.34 -13.23 1.36
C VAL A 139 -2.59 -13.80 0.15
N HIS A 140 -3.16 -13.74 -1.06
CA HIS A 140 -2.46 -14.15 -2.29
C HIS A 140 -1.16 -13.37 -2.51
N ALA A 141 -1.06 -12.13 -2.02
CA ALA A 141 0.15 -11.31 -2.14
C ALA A 141 1.32 -11.88 -1.33
N LEU A 142 1.07 -12.74 -0.32
CA LEU A 142 2.13 -13.41 0.45
C LEU A 142 2.69 -14.64 -0.28
N VAL A 143 1.96 -15.17 -1.27
CA VAL A 143 2.35 -16.39 -2.01
C VAL A 143 3.06 -15.99 -3.29
N LEU A 144 4.21 -15.32 -3.16
CA LEU A 144 5.07 -15.01 -4.30
C LEU A 144 5.77 -16.30 -4.77
N PRO A 145 5.54 -16.79 -6.00
CA PRO A 145 6.07 -18.08 -6.45
C PRO A 145 7.55 -17.99 -6.85
N LEU A 146 8.41 -17.47 -5.98
CA LEU A 146 9.86 -17.32 -6.22
C LEU A 146 10.54 -18.65 -6.54
N GLN A 147 10.05 -19.73 -5.95
CA GLN A 147 10.56 -21.09 -6.20
C GLN A 147 10.35 -21.53 -7.66
N TYR A 148 9.43 -20.91 -8.41
CA TYR A 148 9.15 -21.29 -9.79
C TYR A 148 10.37 -21.08 -10.71
N PHE A 149 11.21 -20.07 -10.44
CA PHE A 149 12.41 -19.79 -11.24
C PHE A 149 13.42 -20.94 -11.19
N THR A 150 13.45 -21.71 -10.10
CA THR A 150 14.41 -22.80 -9.89
C THR A 150 13.74 -24.18 -9.88
N ARG A 151 12.42 -24.25 -10.10
CA ARG A 151 11.65 -25.51 -10.04
C ARG A 151 11.87 -26.32 -11.31
N ARG A 152 12.15 -27.62 -11.16
CA ARG A 152 12.18 -28.56 -12.29
C ARG A 152 10.82 -28.62 -12.98
N TYR A 153 10.81 -28.71 -14.32
CA TYR A 153 9.57 -28.73 -15.10
C TYR A 153 8.64 -29.88 -14.73
N VAL A 154 9.21 -31.07 -14.53
CA VAL A 154 8.45 -32.27 -14.16
C VAL A 154 8.54 -32.48 -12.65
N VAL A 155 7.39 -32.67 -12.01
CA VAL A 155 7.28 -32.91 -10.57
C VAL A 155 6.71 -34.29 -10.30
N TYR A 156 7.54 -35.14 -9.72
CA TYR A 156 7.15 -36.43 -9.19
C TYR A 156 6.78 -36.28 -7.72
N ARG A 157 5.68 -36.91 -7.29
CA ARG A 157 5.33 -37.03 -5.87
C ARG A 157 5.39 -38.49 -5.46
N ARG A 158 6.12 -38.77 -4.39
CA ARG A 158 6.15 -40.11 -3.79
C ARG A 158 4.80 -40.39 -3.12
N ARG A 159 4.35 -41.65 -3.14
CA ARG A 159 3.18 -42.09 -2.39
C ARG A 159 3.41 -41.85 -0.88
N PRO A 160 2.51 -41.18 -0.16
CA PRO A 160 2.61 -41.06 1.30
C PRO A 160 2.59 -42.46 1.91
N ARG A 161 3.52 -42.75 2.82
CA ARG A 161 3.43 -43.93 3.68
C ARG A 161 2.43 -43.58 4.78
N ILE A 162 1.38 -44.39 4.90
CA ILE A 162 0.43 -44.28 6.01
C ILE A 162 0.93 -45.31 7.01
N ASP A 163 1.68 -44.83 7.99
CA ASP A 163 2.23 -45.62 9.11
C ASP A 163 1.35 -45.33 10.34
#